data_AF-A0A9Q9DWD0-F1
#
_entry.id   AF-A0A9Q9DWD0-F1
#
_cell.length_a   1.000
_cell.length_b   1.000
_cell.length_c   1.000
_cell.angle_alpha   90.00
_cell.angle_beta   90.00
_cell.angle_gamma   90.00
#
_symmetry.space_group_name_H-M   'P 1'
#
loop_
_entity.id
_entity.type
_entity.pdbx_description
1 polymer ?
#
loop_
_entity_poly.entity_id
_entity_poly.type
_entity_poly.pdbx_seq_one_letter_code
_entity_poly.pdbx_strand_id
1 'polypeptide(L)'
;MDPFEPLGRALPRKVRHVPYRLDYGKTEMHTDFLPSSGAVIVVICATANVLKFHAQAFEKQLHFARGIAKEVRESDPGVNIPLAVFLISDDAAGKAYVKAACDLPALVAINDYTAAALNNAVGVLFGL
;
A
#
# COMPACT_ATOMS: atom_id res chain seq x y z
N MET A 1 0.35 18.67 -0.81
CA MET A 1 -0.56 17.99 0.13
C MET A 1 -0.41 16.49 -0.10
N ASP A 2 -0.39 15.68 0.95
CA ASP A 2 -0.26 14.22 0.84
C ASP A 2 -1.54 13.63 0.21
N PRO A 3 -1.46 12.96 -0.96
CA PRO A 3 -2.63 12.44 -1.66
C PRO A 3 -3.34 11.32 -0.90
N PHE A 4 -2.69 10.71 0.11
CA PHE A 4 -3.25 9.62 0.90
C PHE A 4 -3.78 10.06 2.28
N GLU A 5 -3.74 11.36 2.57
CA GLU A 5 -4.38 11.91 3.77
C GLU A 5 -5.89 11.55 3.87
N PRO A 6 -6.69 11.52 2.77
CA PRO A 6 -8.05 10.99 2.81
C PRO A 6 -8.15 9.51 3.22
N LEU A 7 -7.20 8.67 2.82
CA LEU A 7 -7.17 7.25 3.23
C LEU A 7 -6.95 7.12 4.74
N GLY A 8 -6.02 7.91 5.30
CA GLY A 8 -5.77 7.93 6.74
C GLY A 8 -7.00 8.31 7.57
N ARG A 9 -7.84 9.23 7.05
CA ARG A 9 -9.11 9.63 7.69
C ARG A 9 -10.23 8.60 7.54
N ALA A 10 -10.24 7.85 6.44
CA ALA A 10 -11.27 6.84 6.15
C ALA A 10 -11.14 5.62 7.06
N LEU A 11 -9.92 5.30 7.50
CA LEU A 11 -9.63 4.12 8.31
C LEU A 11 -10.27 4.23 9.71
N PRO A 12 -10.92 3.17 10.22
CA PRO A 12 -11.69 3.21 11.47
C PRO A 12 -10.82 3.23 12.75
N ARG A 13 -9.48 3.27 12.61
CA ARG A 13 -8.51 3.22 13.72
C ARG A 13 -7.45 4.29 13.54
N LYS A 14 -6.70 4.58 14.61
CA LYS A 14 -5.55 5.50 14.54
C LYS A 14 -4.51 4.94 13.57
N VAL A 15 -4.21 5.71 12.52
CA VAL A 15 -3.22 5.37 11.50
C VAL A 15 -1.95 6.15 11.75
N ARG A 16 -0.81 5.50 11.62
CA ARG A 16 0.48 6.17 11.46
C ARG A 16 0.85 6.09 9.98
N HIS A 17 0.83 7.24 9.31
CA HIS A 17 1.32 7.31 7.93
C HIS A 17 2.86 7.37 7.94
N VAL A 18 3.50 6.44 7.24
CA VAL A 18 4.95 6.44 7.02
C VAL A 18 5.17 6.59 5.51
N PRO A 19 5.70 7.74 5.04
CA PRO A 19 5.81 8.00 3.62
C PRO A 19 6.93 7.16 3.00
N TYR A 20 6.58 6.42 1.95
CA TYR A 20 7.55 5.83 1.04
C TYR A 20 7.94 6.86 -0.03
N ARG A 21 9.25 7.03 -0.26
CA ARG A 21 9.78 7.89 -1.33
C ARG A 21 10.55 7.05 -2.33
N LEU A 22 10.26 7.20 -3.62
CA LEU A 22 10.90 6.44 -4.71
C LEU A 22 12.42 6.61 -4.79
N ASP A 23 12.96 7.71 -4.27
CA ASP A 23 14.39 8.02 -4.25
C ASP A 23 15.12 7.35 -3.08
N TYR A 24 14.44 7.12 -1.96
CA TYR A 24 15.04 6.66 -0.71
C TYR A 24 14.63 5.23 -0.34
N GLY A 25 13.50 4.75 -0.84
CA GLY A 25 12.98 3.43 -0.54
C GLY A 25 12.48 3.28 0.89
N LYS A 26 12.75 2.10 1.48
CA LYS A 26 12.47 1.80 2.89
C LYS A 26 13.42 2.62 3.78
N THR A 27 12.87 3.22 4.82
CA THR A 27 13.61 4.00 5.83
C THR A 27 13.57 3.34 7.20
N GLU A 28 14.41 3.77 8.15
CA GLU A 28 14.42 3.27 9.53
C GLU A 28 13.05 3.37 10.21
N MET A 29 12.30 4.45 9.97
CA MET A 29 10.93 4.59 10.49
C MET A 29 10.02 3.42 10.09
N HIS A 30 10.19 2.84 8.89
CA HIS A 30 9.41 1.68 8.50
C HIS A 30 9.75 0.47 9.38
N THR A 31 11.04 0.24 9.64
CA THR A 31 11.54 -0.84 10.49
C THR A 31 11.09 -0.66 11.94
N ASP A 32 11.08 0.57 12.47
CA ASP A 32 10.73 0.83 13.87
C ASP A 32 9.25 0.60 14.17
N PHE A 33 8.36 0.94 13.22
CA PHE A 33 6.91 0.81 13.44
C PHE A 33 6.38 -0.58 13.10
N LEU A 34 7.04 -1.33 12.23
CA LEU A 34 6.52 -2.62 11.77
C LEU A 34 6.25 -3.60 12.91
N PRO A 35 7.17 -3.82 13.89
CA PRO A 35 6.96 -4.80 14.97
C PRO A 35 5.83 -4.43 15.94
N SER A 36 5.49 -3.14 16.05
CA SER A 36 4.42 -2.65 16.93
C SER A 36 3.09 -2.42 16.22
N SER A 37 3.02 -2.70 14.92
CA SER A 37 1.83 -2.47 14.11
C SER A 37 0.78 -3.56 14.35
N GLY A 38 -0.47 -3.15 14.62
CA GLY A 38 -1.59 -4.09 14.71
C GLY A 38 -2.11 -4.57 13.35
N ALA A 39 -1.81 -3.84 12.29
CA ALA A 39 -2.03 -4.19 10.88
C ALA A 39 -1.21 -3.24 10.01
N VAL A 40 -0.89 -3.67 8.78
CA VAL A 40 -0.10 -2.89 7.82
C VAL A 40 -0.89 -2.77 6.52
N ILE A 41 -1.01 -1.55 6.00
CA ILE A 41 -1.54 -1.28 4.67
C ILE A 41 -0.43 -0.65 3.85
N VAL A 42 -0.03 -1.31 2.76
CA VAL A 42 0.93 -0.77 1.80
C VAL A 42 0.16 -0.22 0.60
N VAL A 43 0.48 1.00 0.18
CA VAL A 43 -0.12 1.61 -1.01
C VAL A 43 0.87 1.55 -2.16
N ILE A 44 0.44 0.99 -3.29
CA ILE A 44 1.12 1.03 -4.58
C ILE A 44 0.32 1.95 -5.49
N CYS A 45 0.90 3.06 -5.92
CA CYS A 45 0.26 4.00 -6.84
C CYS A 45 0.97 3.99 -8.20
N ALA A 46 0.26 3.49 -9.22
CA ALA A 46 0.71 3.33 -10.60
C ALA A 46 -0.30 3.98 -11.56
N THR A 47 -0.75 5.19 -11.23
CA THR A 47 -1.58 5.99 -12.13
C THR A 47 -0.74 6.63 -13.23
N ALA A 48 -1.38 6.99 -14.35
CA ALA A 48 -0.72 7.63 -15.49
C ALA A 48 0.04 8.90 -15.07
N ASN A 49 -0.50 9.67 -14.12
CA ASN A 49 0.17 10.85 -13.58
C ASN A 49 1.48 10.49 -12.85
N VAL A 50 1.48 9.45 -12.01
CA VAL A 50 2.68 9.01 -11.30
C VAL A 50 3.71 8.42 -12.26
N LEU A 51 3.27 7.53 -13.16
CA LEU A 51 4.14 6.84 -14.11
C LEU A 51 4.79 7.80 -15.13
N LYS A 52 4.11 8.90 -15.47
CA LYS A 52 4.65 9.95 -16.34
C LYS A 52 5.93 10.59 -15.78
N PHE A 53 6.02 10.76 -14.46
CA PHE A 53 7.21 11.33 -13.81
C PHE A 53 8.18 10.25 -13.33
N HIS A 54 7.68 9.04 -13.05
CA HIS A 54 8.46 7.93 -12.54
C HIS A 54 8.06 6.62 -13.22
N ALA A 55 8.66 6.34 -14.37
CA ALA A 55 8.32 5.16 -15.19
C ALA A 55 8.47 3.82 -14.47
N GLN A 56 9.37 3.73 -13.49
CA GLN A 56 9.61 2.53 -12.67
C GLN A 56 8.88 2.57 -11.31
N ALA A 57 7.90 3.46 -11.13
CA ALA A 57 7.25 3.63 -9.84
C ALA A 57 6.55 2.35 -9.39
N PHE A 58 5.89 1.64 -10.30
CA PHE A 58 5.20 0.40 -9.99
C PHE A 58 6.16 -0.67 -9.46
N GLU A 59 7.24 -0.94 -10.19
CA GLU A 59 8.21 -1.98 -9.85
C GLU A 59 8.90 -1.71 -8.51
N LYS A 60 9.27 -0.44 -8.26
CA LYS A 60 9.89 -0.03 -6.99
C LYS A 60 8.94 -0.18 -5.80
N GLN A 61 7.69 0.25 -5.96
CA GLN A 61 6.67 0.12 -4.91
C GLN A 61 6.28 -1.35 -4.67
N LEU A 62 6.20 -2.16 -5.74
CA LEU A 62 5.96 -3.60 -5.63
C LEU A 62 7.10 -4.31 -4.90
N HIS A 63 8.35 -3.98 -5.22
CA HIS A 63 9.51 -4.50 -4.52
C HIS A 63 9.48 -4.13 -3.03
N PHE A 64 9.14 -2.88 -2.72
CA PHE A 64 8.95 -2.43 -1.34
C PHE A 64 7.84 -3.22 -0.63
N ALA A 65 6.67 -3.36 -1.24
CA ALA A 65 5.55 -4.11 -0.66
C ALA A 65 5.90 -5.57 -0.35
N ARG A 66 6.62 -6.23 -1.26
CA ARG A 66 7.16 -7.59 -1.04
C ARG A 66 8.17 -7.65 0.09
N GLY A 67 9.03 -6.64 0.20
CA GLY A 67 9.98 -6.51 1.31
C GLY A 67 9.26 -6.45 2.66
N ILE A 68 8.24 -5.60 2.77
CA ILE A 68 7.42 -5.50 3.99
C ILE A 68 6.68 -6.82 4.27
N ALA A 69 6.08 -7.44 3.25
CA ALA A 69 5.39 -8.72 3.43
C ALA A 69 6.31 -9.85 3.89
N LYS A 70 7.55 -9.88 3.40
CA LYS A 70 8.57 -10.82 3.86
C LYS A 70 8.93 -10.58 5.32
N GLU A 71 9.20 -9.33 5.70
CA GLU A 71 9.58 -8.96 7.07
C GLU A 71 8.47 -9.21 8.08
N VAL A 72 7.22 -8.92 7.73
CA VAL A 72 6.04 -9.26 8.54
C VAL A 72 5.94 -10.77 8.75
N ARG A 73 6.22 -11.58 7.72
CA ARG A 73 6.18 -13.05 7.80
C ARG A 73 7.33 -13.62 8.62
N GLU A 74 8.49 -13.00 8.55
CA GLU A 74 9.71 -13.41 9.27
C GLU A 74 9.79 -12.82 10.69
N SER A 75 8.86 -11.92 11.05
CA SER A 75 8.69 -11.39 12.41
C SER A 75 8.27 -12.50 13.38
N ASP A 76 8.39 -12.21 14.69
CA ASP A 76 8.16 -13.17 15.79
C ASP A 76 6.98 -14.13 15.50
N PRO A 77 7.20 -15.47 15.51
CA PRO A 77 6.17 -16.46 15.19
C PRO A 77 4.88 -16.34 16.01
N GLY A 78 4.92 -15.66 17.16
CA GLY A 78 3.75 -15.37 17.99
C GLY A 78 2.91 -14.16 17.54
N VAL A 79 3.43 -13.31 16.65
CA VAL A 79 2.81 -12.05 16.21
C VAL A 79 2.49 -12.11 14.73
N ASN A 80 1.25 -12.47 14.40
CA ASN A 80 0.74 -12.39 13.04
C ASN A 80 0.23 -10.97 12.76
N ILE A 81 1.03 -10.14 12.08
CA ILE A 81 0.61 -8.80 11.66
C ILE A 81 -0.11 -8.90 10.32
N PRO A 82 -1.42 -8.63 10.23
CA PRO A 82 -2.12 -8.64 8.96
C PRO A 82 -1.54 -7.58 8.03
N LEU A 83 -1.28 -7.97 6.78
CA LEU A 83 -0.88 -7.05 5.72
C LEU A 83 -1.94 -7.03 4.62
N ALA A 84 -2.26 -5.83 4.15
CA ALA A 84 -3.07 -5.60 2.95
C ALA A 84 -2.36 -4.63 2.01
N VAL A 85 -2.67 -4.72 0.72
CA VAL A 85 -2.08 -3.87 -0.33
C VAL A 85 -3.18 -3.17 -1.10
N PHE A 86 -3.10 -1.84 -1.15
CA PHE A 86 -3.95 -1.02 -2.00
C PHE A 86 -3.20 -0.73 -3.29
N LEU A 87 -3.70 -1.23 -4.41
CA LEU A 87 -3.10 -1.03 -5.72
C LEU A 87 -3.96 -0.06 -6.51
N ILE A 88 -3.42 1.13 -6.75
CA ILE A 88 -4.10 2.24 -7.40
C ILE A 88 -3.58 2.36 -8.83
N SER A 89 -4.47 2.21 -9.80
CA SER A 89 -4.16 2.36 -11.23
C SER A 89 -5.38 2.89 -11.98
N ASP A 90 -5.21 3.88 -12.83
CA ASP A 90 -6.28 4.54 -13.59
C ASP A 90 -6.29 4.16 -15.08
N ASP A 91 -5.47 3.18 -15.48
CA ASP A 91 -5.24 2.80 -16.87
C ASP A 91 -5.56 1.33 -17.18
N ALA A 92 -5.43 0.98 -18.46
CA ALA A 92 -5.65 -0.38 -18.93
C ALA A 92 -4.61 -1.39 -18.42
N ALA A 93 -3.46 -0.93 -17.90
CA ALA A 93 -2.42 -1.77 -17.34
C ALA A 93 -2.74 -2.27 -15.93
N GLY A 94 -3.77 -1.73 -15.27
CA GLY A 94 -4.23 -2.15 -13.94
C GLY A 94 -4.39 -3.66 -13.78
N LYS A 95 -4.91 -4.37 -14.78
CA LYS A 95 -5.01 -5.85 -14.75
C LYS A 95 -3.64 -6.54 -14.69
N ALA A 96 -2.65 -6.01 -15.40
CA ALA A 96 -1.29 -6.53 -15.38
C ALA A 96 -0.62 -6.26 -14.02
N TYR A 97 -0.84 -5.08 -13.43
CA TYR A 97 -0.35 -4.73 -12.10
C TYR A 97 -0.93 -5.64 -11.02
N VAL A 98 -2.24 -5.90 -11.05
CA VAL A 98 -2.91 -6.87 -10.16
C VAL A 98 -2.30 -8.27 -10.30
N LYS A 99 -2.10 -8.74 -11.54
CA LYS A 99 -1.46 -10.03 -11.78
C LYS A 99 -0.02 -10.08 -11.25
N ALA A 100 0.73 -8.98 -11.38
CA ALA A 100 2.11 -8.90 -10.92
C ALA A 100 2.22 -8.80 -9.38
N ALA A 101 1.15 -8.44 -8.68
CA ALA A 101 1.09 -8.32 -7.22
C ALA A 101 0.29 -9.46 -6.54
N CYS A 102 -0.08 -10.51 -7.28
CA CYS A 102 -0.96 -11.57 -6.79
C CYS A 102 -0.34 -12.45 -5.69
N ASP A 103 0.97 -12.35 -5.47
CA ASP A 103 1.70 -13.03 -4.40
C ASP A 103 1.56 -12.32 -3.03
N LEU A 104 1.01 -11.10 -2.99
CA LEU A 104 0.84 -10.33 -1.76
C LEU A 104 -0.45 -10.73 -1.02
N PRO A 105 -0.42 -10.75 0.33
CA PRO A 105 -1.60 -11.06 1.13
C PRO A 105 -2.62 -9.90 1.04
N ALA A 106 -3.84 -10.20 0.60
CA ALA A 106 -4.96 -9.25 0.48
C ALA A 106 -4.68 -8.00 -0.40
N LEU A 107 -4.95 -8.13 -1.70
CA LEU A 107 -4.84 -7.05 -2.67
C LEU A 107 -6.21 -6.40 -2.96
N VAL A 108 -6.31 -5.09 -2.75
CA VAL A 108 -7.48 -4.27 -3.12
C VAL A 108 -7.10 -3.38 -4.29
N ALA A 109 -7.68 -3.64 -5.46
CA ALA A 109 -7.49 -2.82 -6.65
C ALA A 109 -8.42 -1.60 -6.61
N ILE A 110 -7.87 -0.43 -6.91
CA ILE A 110 -8.54 0.87 -6.83
C ILE A 110 -8.26 1.60 -8.15
N ASN A 111 -9.29 2.20 -8.73
CA ASN A 111 -9.20 2.86 -10.03
C ASN A 111 -8.62 4.29 -9.98
N ASP A 112 -8.46 4.87 -8.79
CA ASP A 112 -7.97 6.24 -8.59
C ASP A 112 -7.61 6.48 -7.09
N TYR A 113 -6.92 7.57 -6.78
CA TYR A 113 -6.59 8.02 -5.42
C TYR A 113 -7.47 9.20 -4.94
N THR A 114 -8.61 9.47 -5.58
CA THR A 114 -9.60 10.42 -5.04
C THR A 114 -10.14 9.96 -3.69
N ALA A 115 -10.58 10.93 -2.88
CA ALA A 115 -11.13 10.65 -1.55
C ALA A 115 -12.30 9.63 -1.61
N ALA A 116 -13.18 9.70 -2.61
CA ALA A 116 -14.28 8.75 -2.76
C ALA A 116 -13.78 7.33 -3.04
N ALA A 117 -12.81 7.17 -3.95
CA ALA A 117 -12.24 5.86 -4.28
C ALA A 117 -11.52 5.23 -3.07
N LEU A 118 -10.75 6.03 -2.33
CA LEU A 118 -10.06 5.58 -1.11
C LEU A 118 -11.04 5.18 0.00
N ASN A 119 -12.12 5.95 0.22
CA ASN A 119 -13.16 5.58 1.18
C ASN A 119 -13.85 4.26 0.80
N ASN A 120 -14.20 4.08 -0.47
CA ASN A 120 -14.80 2.85 -0.95
C ASN A 120 -13.87 1.64 -0.77
N ALA A 121 -12.56 1.81 -1.03
CA ALA A 121 -11.58 0.76 -0.83
C ALA A 121 -11.46 0.33 0.64
N VAL A 122 -11.53 1.29 1.57
CA VAL A 122 -11.63 1.00 3.01
C VAL A 122 -12.93 0.24 3.32
N GLY A 123 -14.06 0.65 2.74
CA GLY A 123 -15.33 -0.07 2.88
C GLY A 123 -15.21 -1.54 2.47
N VAL A 124 -14.59 -1.82 1.32
CA VAL A 124 -14.33 -3.19 0.85
C VAL A 124 -13.41 -3.95 1.80
N LEU A 125 -12.33 -3.34 2.29
CA LEU A 125 -11.36 -4.02 3.16
C LEU A 125 -11.97 -4.38 4.53
N PHE A 126 -12.86 -3.54 5.07
CA PHE A 126 -13.45 -3.69 6.40
C PHE A 126 -14.89 -4.23 6.40
N GLY A 127 -15.50 -4.42 5.23
CA GLY A 127 -16.88 -4.90 5.09
C GLY A 127 -17.94 -3.89 5.57
N LEU A 128 -17.70 -2.60 5.32
CA LEU A 128 -18.58 -1.49 5.70
C LEU A 128 -19.53 -1.06 4.57
#